data_AF-A0AAC8ZSK2-F1
#
_entry.id   AF-A0AAC8ZSK2-F1
#
_cell.length_a   1.000
_cell.length_b   1.000
_cell.length_c   1.000
_cell.angle_alpha   90.00
_cell.angle_beta   90.00
_cell.angle_gamma   90.00
#
_symmetry.space_group_name_H-M   'P 1'
#
loop_
_entity.id
_entity.type
_entity.pdbx_description
1 polymer ?
#
loop_
_entity_poly.entity_id
_entity_poly.type
_entity_poly.pdbx_seq_one_letter_code
_entity_poly.pdbx_strand_id
1 'polypeptide(L)'
;MAMTYHLDVVSAEKQMFSGLVEKIQVTGSEGELGIYPGHAPLLTAIKPGMIRIVKQHGHEEYIYLSGGVLEVQPGTVTVLADTAIRGQDLDEARALEAKRKAEDHIRSSHGDVDYAQASAELAKAIAKLRVIELTKKAM
;
A
#
# COMPACT_ATOMS: atom_id res chain seq x y z
N MET A 1 -26.86 6.57 -7.51
CA MET A 1 -25.84 5.56 -7.89
C MET A 1 -24.49 6.18 -7.62
N ALA A 2 -23.64 5.53 -6.82
CA ALA A 2 -22.27 6.02 -6.64
C ALA A 2 -21.55 5.91 -7.99
N MET A 3 -20.85 6.97 -8.39
CA MET A 3 -19.97 6.92 -9.56
C MET A 3 -18.84 5.93 -9.23
N THR A 4 -18.54 5.03 -10.16
CA THR A 4 -17.49 4.01 -9.98
C THR A 4 -16.55 4.00 -11.18
N TYR A 5 -15.34 3.51 -10.99
CA TYR A 5 -14.34 3.30 -12.04
C TYR A 5 -13.70 1.93 -11.90
N HIS A 6 -13.04 1.47 -12.96
CA HIS A 6 -12.29 0.21 -12.93
C HIS A 6 -10.94 0.40 -12.26
N LEU A 7 -10.64 -0.42 -11.25
CA LEU A 7 -9.34 -0.45 -10.59
C LEU A 7 -8.68 -1.80 -10.82
N ASP A 8 -7.43 -1.75 -11.26
CA ASP A 8 -6.54 -2.90 -11.29
C ASP A 8 -5.37 -2.68 -10.32
N VAL A 9 -5.15 -3.63 -9.43
CA VAL A 9 -3.97 -3.67 -8.57
C VAL A 9 -3.20 -4.93 -8.94
N VAL A 10 -2.02 -4.74 -9.51
CA VAL A 10 -1.17 -5.80 -10.04
C VAL A 10 0.22 -5.70 -9.43
N SER A 11 0.84 -6.85 -9.18
CA SER A 11 2.27 -6.94 -8.95
C SER A 11 2.94 -7.68 -10.11
N ALA A 12 4.28 -7.66 -10.15
CA ALA A 12 5.05 -8.41 -11.14
C ALA A 12 4.72 -9.92 -11.17
N GLU A 13 4.21 -10.47 -10.07
CA GLU A 13 3.96 -11.90 -9.91
C GLU A 13 2.47 -12.28 -9.98
N LYS A 14 1.56 -11.37 -9.60
CA LYS A 14 0.13 -11.70 -9.49
C LYS A 14 -0.78 -10.47 -9.55
N GLN A 15 -2.00 -10.70 -10.02
CA GLN A 15 -3.09 -9.73 -9.90
C GLN A 15 -3.71 -9.81 -8.50
N MET A 16 -3.70 -8.68 -7.79
CA MET A 16 -4.13 -8.59 -6.40
C MET A 16 -5.60 -8.21 -6.27
N PHE A 17 -6.05 -7.30 -7.14
CA PHE A 17 -7.42 -6.82 -7.19
C PHE A 17 -7.76 -6.40 -8.62
N SER A 18 -9.01 -6.63 -9.01
CA SER A 18 -9.58 -6.15 -10.27
C SER A 18 -11.08 -6.00 -10.09
N GLY A 19 -11.62 -4.84 -10.43
CA GLY A 19 -13.05 -4.61 -10.42
C GLY A 19 -13.47 -3.17 -10.21
N LEU A 20 -14.77 -2.96 -10.00
CA LEU A 20 -15.35 -1.64 -9.83
C LEU A 20 -15.21 -1.12 -8.40
N VAL A 21 -14.69 0.11 -8.28
CA VAL A 21 -14.46 0.80 -7.02
C VAL A 21 -15.06 2.20 -7.04
N GLU A 22 -15.45 2.68 -5.86
CA GLU A 22 -15.90 4.06 -5.67
C GLU A 22 -14.71 5.00 -5.48
N LYS A 23 -13.72 4.58 -4.69
CA LYS A 23 -12.51 5.36 -4.44
C LYS A 23 -11.36 4.50 -3.91
N ILE A 24 -10.15 5.02 -4.05
CA ILE A 24 -8.96 4.50 -3.38
C ILE A 24 -8.25 5.62 -2.62
N GLN A 25 -7.54 5.24 -1.56
CA GLN A 25 -6.63 6.12 -0.82
C GLN A 25 -5.25 5.47 -0.77
N VAL A 26 -4.23 6.20 -1.18
CA VAL A 26 -2.84 5.72 -1.26
C VAL A 26 -1.86 6.83 -0.92
N THR A 27 -0.72 6.49 -0.32
CA THR A 27 0.37 7.42 -0.07
C THR A 27 1.25 7.56 -1.32
N GLY A 28 1.17 8.71 -1.98
CA GLY A 28 2.06 9.10 -3.08
C GLY A 28 3.45 9.55 -2.60
N SER A 29 4.34 9.78 -3.54
CA SER A 29 5.67 10.35 -3.28
C SER A 29 5.61 11.71 -2.57
N GLU A 30 4.66 12.56 -2.95
CA GLU A 30 4.52 13.94 -2.46
C GLU A 30 3.45 14.13 -1.36
N GLY A 31 2.64 13.10 -1.07
CA GLY A 31 1.61 13.19 -0.05
C GLY A 31 0.52 12.14 -0.18
N GLU A 32 -0.56 12.30 0.57
CA GLU A 32 -1.73 11.41 0.51
C GLU A 32 -2.58 11.71 -0.72
N LEU A 33 -2.95 10.66 -1.46
CA LEU A 33 -3.73 10.74 -2.69
C LEU A 33 -5.05 9.97 -2.54
N GLY A 34 -6.15 10.62 -2.90
CA GLY A 34 -7.47 10.00 -2.98
C GLY A 34 -7.98 10.04 -4.41
N ILE A 35 -8.12 8.88 -5.06
CA ILE A 35 -8.59 8.81 -6.45
C ILE A 35 -10.07 8.50 -6.48
N TYR A 36 -10.81 9.40 -7.13
CA TYR A 36 -12.26 9.36 -7.32
C TYR A 36 -12.60 9.23 -8.81
N PRO A 37 -13.85 8.85 -9.17
CA PRO A 37 -14.28 8.77 -10.54
C PRO A 37 -14.15 10.14 -11.22
N GLY A 38 -13.56 10.18 -12.42
CA GLY A 38 -13.32 11.43 -13.16
C GLY A 38 -12.05 12.18 -12.75
N HIS A 39 -11.14 11.57 -11.99
CA HIS A 39 -9.84 12.14 -11.69
C HIS A 39 -9.04 12.42 -12.98
N ALA A 40 -8.28 13.52 -12.99
CA ALA A 40 -7.40 13.86 -14.10
C ALA A 40 -6.34 12.76 -14.33
N PRO A 41 -5.91 12.52 -15.58
CA PRO A 41 -4.84 11.57 -15.83
C PRO A 41 -3.58 11.93 -15.05
N LEU A 42 -3.00 10.95 -14.37
CA LEU A 42 -1.87 11.13 -13.48
C LEU A 42 -0.99 9.88 -13.50
N LEU A 43 0.32 10.09 -13.55
CA LEU A 43 1.30 9.03 -13.36
C LEU A 43 2.24 9.47 -12.22
N THR A 44 2.28 8.69 -11.14
CA THR A 44 3.08 9.05 -9.96
C THR A 44 3.61 7.82 -9.22
N ALA A 45 4.76 7.97 -8.58
CA ALA A 45 5.30 6.94 -7.71
C ALA A 45 4.54 6.90 -6.37
N ILE A 46 4.29 5.70 -5.88
CA ILE A 46 3.67 5.48 -4.57
C ILE A 46 4.71 5.04 -3.55
N LYS A 47 4.58 5.55 -2.32
CA LYS A 47 5.42 5.13 -1.20
C LYS A 47 4.96 3.78 -0.66
N PRO A 48 5.86 3.02 0.00
CA PRO A 48 5.46 1.83 0.74
C PRO A 48 4.41 2.19 1.79
N GLY A 49 3.29 1.48 1.81
CA GLY A 49 2.17 1.87 2.64
C GLY A 49 0.92 1.01 2.47
N MET A 50 -0.13 1.41 3.16
CA MET A 50 -1.46 0.86 3.01
C MET A 50 -2.16 1.54 1.83
N ILE A 51 -2.81 0.75 0.98
CA ILE A 51 -3.88 1.24 0.11
C ILE A 51 -5.22 0.82 0.71
N ARG A 52 -6.14 1.78 0.80
CA ARG A 52 -7.54 1.53 1.17
C ARG A 52 -8.38 1.60 -0.10
N ILE A 53 -9.12 0.54 -0.37
CA ILE A 53 -9.98 0.40 -1.54
C ILE A 53 -11.43 0.34 -1.05
N VAL A 54 -12.30 1.19 -1.60
CA VAL A 54 -13.75 1.13 -1.34
C VAL A 54 -14.44 0.62 -2.60
N LYS A 55 -14.96 -0.60 -2.55
CA LYS A 55 -15.64 -1.27 -3.67
C LYS A 55 -17.02 -0.64 -3.93
N GLN A 56 -17.62 -0.92 -5.09
CA GLN A 56 -18.94 -0.42 -5.53
C GLN A 56 -20.12 -0.62 -4.55
N HIS A 57 -19.97 -1.50 -3.56
CA HIS A 57 -21.01 -1.80 -2.56
C HIS A 57 -20.63 -1.33 -1.14
N GLY A 58 -19.69 -0.39 -1.03
CA GLY A 58 -19.21 0.14 0.25
C GLY A 58 -18.29 -0.79 1.04
N HIS A 59 -18.01 -1.99 0.56
CA HIS A 59 -17.04 -2.89 1.19
C HIS A 59 -15.62 -2.33 1.07
N GLU A 60 -14.95 -2.22 2.20
CA GLU A 60 -13.57 -1.74 2.28
C GLU A 60 -12.59 -2.91 2.25
N GLU A 61 -11.51 -2.76 1.49
CA GLU A 61 -10.42 -3.71 1.42
C GLU A 61 -9.09 -2.97 1.63
N TYR A 62 -8.20 -3.60 2.39
CA TYR A 62 -6.89 -3.06 2.73
C TYR A 62 -5.80 -3.96 2.16
N ILE A 63 -4.91 -3.36 1.37
CA ILE A 63 -3.77 -4.04 0.78
C ILE A 63 -2.50 -3.30 1.22
N TYR A 64 -1.47 -4.05 1.60
CA TYR A 64 -0.15 -3.50 1.80
C TYR A 64 0.62 -3.52 0.48
N LEU A 65 1.19 -2.37 0.11
CA LEU A 65 2.07 -2.23 -1.05
C LEU A 65 3.46 -1.82 -0.55
N SER A 66 4.51 -2.48 -1.05
CA SER A 66 5.90 -2.12 -0.72
C SER A 66 6.42 -0.89 -1.47
N GLY A 67 5.59 -0.29 -2.32
CA GLY A 67 5.97 0.75 -3.29
C GLY A 67 5.49 0.38 -4.68
N GLY A 68 5.73 1.28 -5.64
CA GLY A 68 5.35 1.08 -7.04
C GLY A 68 4.96 2.37 -7.75
N VAL A 69 4.11 2.24 -8.75
CA VAL A 69 3.59 3.35 -9.58
C VAL A 69 2.07 3.29 -9.65
N LEU A 70 1.43 4.45 -9.51
CA LEU A 70 0.01 4.67 -9.75
C LEU A 70 -0.17 5.35 -11.10
N GLU A 71 -0.98 4.75 -11.96
CA GLU A 71 -1.41 5.29 -13.24
C GLU A 71 -2.92 5.51 -13.23
N VAL A 72 -3.36 6.71 -13.54
CA VAL A 72 -4.75 7.10 -13.70
C VAL A 72 -4.97 7.46 -15.16
N GLN A 73 -5.85 6.72 -15.84
CA GLN A 73 -6.31 6.99 -17.20
C GLN A 73 -7.82 7.31 -17.19
N PRO A 74 -8.37 7.89 -18.28
CA PRO A 74 -9.81 8.12 -18.37
C PRO A 74 -10.61 6.81 -18.28
N GLY A 75 -11.25 6.57 -17.13
CA GLY A 75 -12.13 5.42 -16.87
C GLY A 75 -11.48 4.23 -16.16
N THR A 76 -10.15 4.13 -16.16
CA THR A 76 -9.39 3.03 -15.57
C THR A 76 -8.22 3.55 -14.74
N VAL A 77 -8.02 2.95 -13.57
CA VAL A 77 -6.88 3.23 -12.69
C VAL A 77 -6.10 1.95 -12.46
N THR A 78 -4.79 2.02 -12.63
CA THR A 78 -3.89 0.88 -12.48
C THR A 78 -2.84 1.18 -11.41
N VAL A 79 -2.69 0.27 -10.46
CA VAL A 79 -1.65 0.31 -9.44
C VAL A 79 -0.66 -0.82 -9.74
N LEU A 80 0.54 -0.43 -10.15
CA LEU A 80 1.66 -1.31 -10.42
C LEU A 80 2.54 -1.37 -9.17
N ALA A 81 2.42 -2.44 -8.38
CA ALA A 81 3.17 -2.58 -7.14
C ALA A 81 4.36 -3.54 -7.28
N ASP A 82 5.51 -3.20 -6.68
CA ASP A 82 6.68 -4.08 -6.68
C ASP A 82 6.40 -5.37 -5.89
N THR A 83 5.80 -5.22 -4.70
CA THR A 83 5.28 -6.32 -3.89
C THR A 83 3.97 -5.89 -3.26
N ALA A 84 2.97 -6.75 -3.36
CA ALA A 84 1.65 -6.50 -2.81
C ALA A 84 1.20 -7.71 -1.97
N ILE A 85 0.79 -7.44 -0.74
CA ILE A 85 0.35 -8.46 0.22
C ILE A 85 -1.00 -8.02 0.77
N ARG A 86 -2.02 -8.88 0.72
CA ARG A 86 -3.33 -8.58 1.29
C ARG A 86 -3.23 -8.56 2.81
N GLY A 87 -3.99 -7.69 3.48
CA GLY A 87 -3.94 -7.58 4.94
C GLY A 87 -4.21 -8.90 5.69
N GLN A 88 -5.00 -9.80 5.09
CA GLN A 88 -5.33 -11.12 5.65
C GLN A 88 -4.17 -12.14 5.54
N ASP A 89 -3.27 -11.98 4.57
CA ASP A 89 -2.11 -12.85 4.35
C ASP A 89 -0.87 -12.35 5.10
N LEU A 90 -0.93 -11.18 5.75
CA LEU A 90 0.17 -10.69 6.55
C LEU A 90 0.25 -11.43 7.89
N ASP A 91 1.35 -12.16 8.06
CA ASP A 91 1.72 -12.80 9.31
C ASP A 91 2.25 -11.74 10.31
N GLU A 92 1.47 -11.49 11.37
CA GLU A 92 1.79 -10.55 12.44
C GLU A 92 3.10 -10.89 13.15
N ALA A 93 3.38 -12.18 13.36
CA ALA A 93 4.60 -12.62 14.03
C ALA A 93 5.83 -12.30 13.17
N ARG A 94 5.74 -12.56 11.86
CA ARG A 94 6.82 -12.20 10.91
C ARG A 94 7.01 -10.69 10.79
N ALA A 95 5.92 -9.91 10.78
CA ALA A 95 5.99 -8.45 10.72
C ALA A 95 6.62 -7.86 12.00
N LEU A 96 6.29 -8.43 13.17
CA LEU A 96 6.86 -8.01 14.46
C LEU A 96 8.35 -8.38 14.58
N GLU A 97 8.75 -9.56 14.09
CA GLU A 97 10.14 -9.99 14.06
C GLU A 97 10.97 -9.10 13.11
N ALA A 98 10.43 -8.77 11.92
CA ALA A 98 11.06 -7.86 10.98
C ALA A 98 11.25 -6.46 11.58
N LYS A 99 10.26 -5.96 12.33
CA LYS A 99 10.39 -4.69 13.08
C LYS A 99 11.54 -4.77 14.08
N ARG A 100 11.59 -5.81 14.91
CA ARG A 100 12.66 -5.98 15.91
C ARG A 100 14.05 -6.01 15.27
N LYS A 101 14.21 -6.81 14.20
CA LYS A 101 15.47 -6.89 13.45
C LYS A 101 15.89 -5.52 12.87
N ALA A 102 14.94 -4.76 12.31
CA ALA A 102 15.21 -3.42 11.82
C ALA A 102 15.59 -2.44 12.95
N GLU A 103 14.94 -2.52 14.12
CA GLU A 103 15.28 -1.73 15.31
C GLU A 103 16.68 -2.08 15.83
N ASP A 104 17.05 -3.37 15.88
CA ASP A 104 18.38 -3.82 16.29
C ASP A 104 19.47 -3.40 15.29
N HIS A 105 19.17 -3.41 13.98
CA HIS A 105 20.05 -2.88 12.96
C HIS A 105 20.30 -1.38 13.11
N ILE A 106 19.25 -0.58 13.37
CA ILE A 106 19.41 0.86 13.63
C ILE A 106 20.28 1.11 14.85
N ARG A 107 20.14 0.32 15.92
CA ARG A 107 20.96 0.43 17.14
C ARG A 107 22.42 0.01 16.93
N SER A 108 22.68 -0.87 15.97
CA SER A 108 24.00 -1.44 15.69
C SER A 108 24.74 -0.75 14.53
N SER A 109 24.07 0.10 13.75
CA SER A 109 24.67 0.81 12.62
C SER A 109 25.58 1.95 13.07
N HIS A 110 26.82 1.95 12.56
CA HIS A 110 27.88 2.92 12.91
C HIS A 110 28.16 3.94 11.78
N GLY A 111 27.23 4.15 10.83
CA GLY A 111 27.39 5.11 9.73
C GLY A 111 26.06 5.67 9.18
N ASP A 112 26.12 6.87 8.57
CA ASP A 112 24.95 7.62 8.07
C ASP A 112 24.17 6.89 6.96
N VAL A 113 24.86 6.16 6.08
CA VAL A 113 24.23 5.42 4.96
C VAL A 113 23.44 4.21 5.47
N ASP A 114 24.00 3.46 6.42
CA ASP A 114 23.32 2.33 7.05
C ASP A 114 22.10 2.77 7.86
N TYR A 115 22.14 3.96 8.47
CA TYR A 115 21.01 4.52 9.20
C TYR A 115 19.83 4.86 8.28
N ALA A 116 20.10 5.48 7.12
CA ALA A 116 19.07 5.84 6.16
C ALA A 116 18.36 4.60 5.59
N GLN A 117 19.12 3.54 5.27
CA GLN A 117 18.55 2.27 4.79
C GLN A 117 17.74 1.57 5.88
N ALA A 118 18.30 1.44 7.09
CA ALA A 118 17.61 0.76 8.19
C ALA A 118 16.34 1.50 8.63
N SER A 119 16.32 2.84 8.59
CA SER A 119 15.13 3.65 8.83
C SER A 119 14.03 3.40 7.79
N ALA A 120 14.39 3.28 6.51
CA ALA A 120 13.44 2.95 5.46
C ALA A 120 12.85 1.54 5.61
N GLU A 121 13.65 0.56 6.03
CA GLU A 121 13.17 -0.79 6.35
C GLU A 121 12.24 -0.80 7.56
N LEU A 122 12.56 -0.05 8.60
CA LEU A 122 11.69 0.10 9.77
C LEU A 122 10.34 0.71 9.39
N ALA A 123 10.33 1.76 8.56
CA ALA A 123 9.11 2.38 8.06
C ALA A 123 8.22 1.38 7.31
N LYS A 124 8.83 0.53 6.47
CA LYS A 124 8.12 -0.57 5.79
C LYS A 124 7.51 -1.57 6.77
N ALA A 125 8.26 -1.99 7.80
CA ALA A 125 7.79 -2.94 8.81
C ALA A 125 6.63 -2.39 9.65
N ILE A 126 6.68 -1.11 10.03
CA ILE A 126 5.59 -0.44 10.75
C ILE A 126 4.34 -0.36 9.88
N ALA A 127 4.49 0.00 8.60
CA ALA A 127 3.36 0.05 7.67
C ALA A 127 2.68 -1.32 7.49
N LYS A 128 3.46 -2.41 7.46
CA LYS A 128 2.91 -3.79 7.46
C LYS A 128 2.06 -4.06 8.70
N LEU A 129 2.59 -3.80 9.90
CA LEU A 129 1.87 -3.99 11.16
C LEU A 129 0.56 -3.19 11.20
N ARG A 130 0.59 -1.95 10.71
CA ARG A 130 -0.60 -1.10 10.67
C ARG A 130 -1.72 -1.68 9.81
N VAL A 131 -1.36 -2.33 8.70
CA VAL A 131 -2.33 -3.03 7.83
C VAL A 131 -2.97 -4.22 8.54
N ILE A 132 -2.19 -4.98 9.31
CA ILE A 132 -2.70 -6.10 10.10
C ILE A 132 -3.69 -5.63 11.16
N GLU A 133 -3.34 -4.60 11.94
CA GLU A 133 -4.23 -4.06 12.98
C GLU A 133 -5.58 -3.60 12.43
N LEU A 134 -5.57 -2.87 11.30
CA LEU A 134 -6.79 -2.36 10.69
C LEU A 134 -7.63 -3.49 10.07
N THR A 135 -6.99 -4.52 9.51
CA THR A 135 -7.70 -5.71 8.99
C THR A 135 -8.37 -6.48 10.13
N LYS A 136 -7.69 -6.69 11.26
CA LYS A 136 -8.27 -7.34 12.45
C LYS A 136 -9.42 -6.54 13.07
N LYS A 137 -9.38 -5.20 13.00
CA LYS A 137 -10.44 -4.33 13.54
C LYS A 137 -11.66 -4.21 12.62
N ALA A 138 -11.48 -4.44 11.32
CA ALA A 138 -12.54 -4.45 10.32
C ALA A 138 -13.26 -5.82 10.22
N MET A 139 -12.73 -6.84 10.88
CA MET A 139 -13.28 -8.19 11.03
C MET A 139 -14.09 -8.30 12.32
#